data_AF-A0A553RPB8-F1
#
_entry.id   AF-A0A553RPB8-F1
#
_cell.length_a   1.000
_cell.length_b   1.000
_cell.length_c   1.000
_cell.angle_alpha   90.00
_cell.angle_beta   90.00
_cell.angle_gamma   90.00
#
_symmetry.space_group_name_H-M   'P 1'
#
loop_
_entity.id
_entity.type
_entity.pdbx_description
1 polymer ?
#
loop_
_entity_poly.entity_id
_entity_poly.type
_entity_poly.pdbx_seq_one_letter_code
_entity_poly.pdbx_strand_id
1 'polypeptide(L)'
;MKIIHEAGYSEEECKQYKAVVYSNTIQSIIAIIRAMGRLKIDFGDAARADDARQLFVLAGSAEEGFMTTELAGVIKRLWKDG
;
A
#
# COMPACT_ATOMS: atom_id res chain seq x y z
N MET A 1 -23.58 -11.02 9.74
CA MET A 1 -22.68 -9.87 10.03
C MET A 1 -21.90 -10.21 11.29
N LYS A 2 -20.64 -10.66 11.14
CA LYS A 2 -19.87 -11.32 12.21
C LYS A 2 -19.73 -10.47 13.48
N ILE A 3 -19.52 -9.17 13.31
CA ILE A 3 -19.44 -8.20 14.42
C ILE A 3 -20.79 -8.01 15.14
N ILE A 4 -21.90 -8.07 14.41
CA ILE A 4 -23.25 -7.79 14.93
C ILE A 4 -23.92 -9.06 15.50
N HIS A 5 -23.56 -10.24 15.00
CA HIS A 5 -24.27 -11.49 15.28
C HIS A 5 -23.39 -12.64 15.79
N GLU A 6 -22.05 -12.54 15.72
CA GLU A 6 -21.13 -13.66 15.98
C GLU A 6 -19.94 -13.24 16.87
N ALA A 7 -20.15 -12.28 17.78
CA ALA A 7 -19.16 -11.81 18.77
C ALA A 7 -17.85 -11.21 18.19
N GLY A 8 -17.80 -10.87 16.90
CA GLY A 8 -16.66 -10.20 16.28
C GLY A 8 -15.57 -11.14 15.74
N TYR A 9 -14.36 -10.60 15.60
CA TYR A 9 -13.19 -11.33 15.11
C TYR A 9 -12.22 -11.57 16.25
N SER A 10 -11.65 -12.78 16.32
CA SER A 10 -10.57 -13.05 17.27
C SER A 10 -9.26 -12.36 16.84
N GLU A 11 -8.28 -12.31 17.74
CA GLU A 11 -6.97 -11.72 17.42
C GLU A 11 -6.24 -12.52 16.33
N GLU A 12 -6.39 -13.85 16.35
CA GLU A 12 -5.85 -14.76 15.34
C GLU A 12 -6.48 -14.51 13.97
N GLU A 13 -7.80 -14.34 13.92
CA GLU A 13 -8.51 -14.00 12.69
C GLU A 13 -8.07 -12.63 12.16
N CYS A 14 -7.92 -11.63 13.03
CA CYS A 14 -7.40 -10.31 12.66
C CYS A 14 -5.98 -10.41 12.06
N LYS A 15 -5.11 -11.24 12.64
CA LYS A 15 -3.75 -11.46 12.13
C LYS A 15 -3.73 -12.09 10.73
N GLN A 16 -4.69 -12.95 10.41
CA GLN A 16 -4.83 -13.52 9.06
C GLN A 16 -5.17 -12.45 8.02
N TYR A 17 -5.95 -11.42 8.39
CA TYR A 17 -6.27 -10.31 7.49
C TYR A 17 -5.13 -9.31 7.29
N LYS A 18 -4.08 -9.36 8.13
CA LYS A 18 -2.96 -8.41 8.05
C LYS A 18 -2.31 -8.37 6.67
N ALA A 19 -2.05 -9.54 6.08
CA ALA A 19 -1.48 -9.65 4.74
C ALA A 19 -2.42 -9.05 3.67
N VAL A 20 -3.72 -9.27 3.81
CA VAL A 20 -4.75 -8.71 2.91
C VAL A 20 -4.76 -7.18 2.99
N VAL A 21 -4.70 -6.62 4.19
CA VAL A 21 -4.64 -5.16 4.39
C VAL A 21 -3.39 -4.56 3.72
N TYR A 22 -2.24 -5.20 3.88
CA TYR A 22 -1.00 -4.75 3.25
C TYR A 22 -1.06 -4.85 1.73
N SER A 23 -1.56 -5.96 1.19
CA SER A 23 -1.76 -6.14 -0.26
C SER A 23 -2.68 -5.06 -0.83
N ASN A 24 -3.84 -4.82 -0.19
CA ASN A 24 -4.77 -3.78 -0.62
C ASN A 24 -4.14 -2.38 -0.60
N THR A 25 -3.31 -2.08 0.41
CA THR A 25 -2.62 -0.80 0.52
C THR A 25 -1.62 -0.61 -0.64
N ILE A 26 -0.79 -1.61 -0.90
CA ILE A 26 0.21 -1.59 -1.97
C ILE A 26 -0.46 -1.50 -3.36
N GLN A 27 -1.48 -2.31 -3.60
CA GLN A 27 -2.22 -2.28 -4.86
C GLN A 27 -2.91 -0.93 -5.10
N SER A 28 -3.47 -0.33 -4.04
CA SER A 28 -4.14 0.98 -4.14
C SER A 28 -3.17 2.09 -4.55
N ILE A 29 -1.99 2.18 -3.91
CA ILE A 29 -1.01 3.21 -4.25
C ILE A 29 -0.40 2.99 -5.65
N ILE A 30 -0.17 1.74 -6.05
CA ILE A 30 0.26 1.40 -7.42
C ILE A 30 -0.79 1.83 -8.44
N ALA A 31 -2.07 1.61 -8.14
CA ALA A 31 -3.16 2.01 -9.02
C ALA A 31 -3.20 3.53 -9.21
N ILE A 32 -3.00 4.30 -8.13
CA ILE A 32 -2.93 5.77 -8.19
C ILE A 32 -1.76 6.24 -9.05
N ILE A 33 -0.55 5.72 -8.83
CA ILE A 33 0.64 6.10 -9.62
C ILE A 33 0.46 5.76 -11.10
N ARG A 34 -0.12 4.59 -11.42
CA ARG A 34 -0.47 4.23 -12.79
C ARG A 34 -1.51 5.18 -13.39
N ALA A 35 -2.49 5.63 -12.60
CA ALA A 35 -3.49 6.59 -13.04
C ALA A 35 -2.87 7.99 -13.30
N MET A 36 -1.95 8.45 -12.45
CA MET A 36 -1.20 9.70 -12.67
C MET A 36 -0.49 9.68 -14.03
N GLY A 37 0.18 8.59 -14.38
CA GLY A 37 0.82 8.43 -15.70
C GLY A 37 -0.18 8.47 -16.87
N ARG A 38 -1.39 7.93 -16.71
CA ARG A 38 -2.45 7.99 -17.74
C ARG A 38 -3.05 9.38 -17.89
N LEU A 39 -3.23 10.07 -16.78
CA LEU A 39 -3.82 11.41 -16.71
C LEU A 39 -2.79 12.53 -16.93
N LYS A 40 -1.50 12.17 -17.05
CA LYS A 40 -0.36 13.11 -17.15
C LYS A 40 -0.30 14.07 -15.96
N ILE A 41 -0.53 13.54 -14.76
CA ILE A 41 -0.33 14.26 -13.51
C ILE A 41 1.10 13.99 -13.07
N ASP A 42 1.90 15.04 -13.01
CA ASP A 42 3.27 14.98 -12.49
C ASP A 42 3.26 14.93 -10.96
N PHE A 43 4.32 14.38 -10.38
CA PHE A 43 4.51 14.47 -8.93
C PHE A 43 4.74 15.92 -8.49
N GLY A 44 4.24 16.28 -7.32
CA GLY A 44 4.45 17.59 -6.71
C GLY A 44 5.92 17.84 -6.36
N ASP A 45 6.65 16.78 -5.96
CA ASP A 45 8.09 16.79 -5.75
C ASP A 45 8.80 15.77 -6.66
N ALA A 46 9.82 16.21 -7.39
CA ALA A 46 10.63 15.38 -8.29
C ALA A 46 11.27 14.17 -7.57
N ALA A 47 11.58 14.27 -6.28
CA ALA A 47 12.11 13.17 -5.48
C ALA A 47 11.10 12.00 -5.33
N ARG A 48 9.80 12.22 -5.56
CA ARG A 48 8.79 11.15 -5.54
C ARG A 48 8.91 10.19 -6.71
N ALA A 49 9.55 10.59 -7.81
CA ALA A 49 9.81 9.69 -8.92
C ALA A 49 10.78 8.54 -8.55
N ASP A 50 11.73 8.79 -7.65
CA ASP A 50 12.59 7.75 -7.07
C ASP A 50 11.78 6.86 -6.11
N ASP A 51 10.96 7.45 -5.24
CA ASP A 51 10.08 6.72 -4.32
C ASP A 51 9.12 5.79 -5.08
N ALA A 52 8.54 6.25 -6.20
CA ALA A 52 7.65 5.44 -7.03
C ALA A 52 8.39 4.24 -7.66
N ARG A 53 9.63 4.42 -8.11
CA ARG A 53 10.46 3.30 -8.62
C ARG A 53 10.76 2.30 -7.51
N GLN A 54 11.15 2.78 -6.34
CA GLN A 54 11.43 1.93 -5.17
C GLN A 54 10.18 1.16 -4.73
N LEU A 55 9.01 1.78 -4.76
CA LEU A 55 7.72 1.13 -4.49
C LEU A 55 7.52 -0.10 -5.39
N PHE A 56 7.74 0.02 -6.71
CA PHE A 56 7.54 -1.11 -7.61
C PHE A 56 8.52 -2.27 -7.35
N VAL A 57 9.76 -1.97 -6.97
CA VAL A 57 10.77 -2.99 -6.61
C VAL A 57 10.40 -3.70 -5.31
N LEU A 58 10.04 -2.93 -4.28
CA LEU A 58 9.68 -3.46 -2.96
C LEU A 58 8.32 -4.16 -2.98
N ALA A 59 7.37 -3.71 -3.79
CA ALA A 59 6.06 -4.35 -3.92
C ALA A 59 6.16 -5.74 -4.54
N GLY A 60 7.06 -5.94 -5.52
CA GLY A 60 7.28 -7.25 -6.14
C GLY A 60 7.88 -8.28 -5.19
N SER A 61 8.52 -7.83 -4.10
CA SER A 61 9.06 -8.70 -3.04
C SER A 61 8.14 -8.81 -1.81
N ALA A 62 7.08 -8.00 -1.74
CA ALA A 62 6.14 -7.95 -0.63
C ALA A 62 4.92 -8.91 -0.76
N GLU A 63 4.87 -9.74 -1.82
CA GLU A 63 3.77 -10.69 -2.05
C GLU A 63 3.56 -11.71 -0.91
N GLU A 64 4.48 -11.80 0.05
CA GLU A 64 4.41 -12.70 1.22
C GLU A 64 3.76 -12.08 2.47
N GLY A 65 3.08 -10.93 2.35
CA GLY A 65 2.35 -10.34 3.48
C GLY A 65 3.23 -9.60 4.48
N PHE A 66 4.45 -9.22 4.08
CA PHE A 66 5.37 -8.42 4.87
C PHE A 66 5.44 -6.97 4.36
N MET A 67 5.08 -6.04 5.23
CA MET A 67 5.29 -4.61 5.02
C MET A 67 6.55 -4.20 5.75
N THR A 68 7.65 -3.97 5.02
CA THR A 68 8.89 -3.46 5.62
C THR A 68 8.72 -1.98 6.00
N THR A 69 9.50 -1.51 6.98
CA THR A 69 9.51 -0.09 7.38
C THR A 69 9.90 0.82 6.21
N GLU A 70 10.77 0.33 5.34
CA GLU A 70 11.19 1.03 4.12
C GLU A 70 10.02 1.21 3.14
N LEU A 71 9.30 0.13 2.82
CA LEU A 71 8.13 0.17 1.95
C LEU A 71 7.03 1.07 2.54
N ALA A 72 6.75 0.94 3.84
CA ALA A 72 5.79 1.82 4.52
C ALA A 72 6.21 3.30 4.45
N GLY A 73 7.52 3.59 4.58
CA GLY A 73 8.07 4.93 4.44
C GLY A 73 7.89 5.51 3.04
N VAL A 74 8.17 4.71 2.01
CA VAL A 74 7.95 5.06 0.60
C VAL A 74 6.48 5.38 0.33
N ILE A 75 5.57 4.48 0.72
CA ILE A 75 4.12 4.67 0.54
C ILE A 75 3.66 5.95 1.25
N LYS A 76 4.14 6.22 2.46
CA LYS A 76 3.77 7.41 3.23
C LYS A 76 4.24 8.71 2.59
N ARG A 77 5.40 8.72 1.92
CA ARG A 77 5.88 9.89 1.16
C ARG A 77 5.07 10.12 -0.10
N LEU A 78 4.79 9.06 -0.85
CA LEU A 78 3.97 9.11 -2.06
C LEU A 78 2.53 9.56 -1.78
N TRP A 79 1.92 9.05 -0.70
CA TRP A 79 0.55 9.44 -0.32
C TRP A 79 0.41 10.91 0.10
N LYS A 80 1.51 11.52 0.54
CA LYS A 80 1.55 12.94 0.92
C LYS A 80 1.96 13.86 -0.22
N ASP A 81 2.26 13.31 -1.39
CA ASP A 81 2.51 14.11 -2.58
C ASP A 81 1.19 14.72 -3.08
N GLY A 82 1.28 15.98 -3.53
CA GLY A 82 0.18 16.95 -3.60
C GLY A 82 -1.06 16.56 -4.40
#